data_AF-A0A9P9MGV2-F1
#
_entry.id   AF-A0A9P9MGV2-F1
#
_cell.length_a   1.000
_cell.length_b   1.000
_cell.length_c   1.000
_cell.angle_alpha   90.00
_cell.angle_beta   90.00
_cell.angle_gamma   90.00
#
_symmetry.space_group_name_H-M   'P 1'
#
loop_
_entity.id
_entity.type
_entity.pdbx_description
1 polymer ?
#
loop_
_entity_poly.entity_id
_entity_poly.type
_entity_poly.pdbx_seq_one_letter_code
_entity_poly.pdbx_strand_id
1 'polypeptide(L)'
;MLEVYLDPCTVNSRKVLAGLDLLGTEYHFNHVDYFTGAHKSPEYLKINPHATVPCATDGDCTITESNAILQYTADHGGQDRYYPKDLKIRTDVDRWLLWEASVWFPSCYVYLVEYVVKPLLKTSPDEKIIAEQAPRWNQLASVLDQQLAKTKWLAGDEVTIADLAVASPMHLHAAQRLPLEKYPNLKRWIDSVEKLPCWQKTQAAVDKALLPDSVAKTNGSQAAEKVQAIFNYTKDVSPQLTEIYFYDSPAAKSIHEPGDDPQLVTITNGWPRASTFTTDTHGFSIHPFTASHTNWEDDASVRSSFYPEIVTFLKATTGAKRVLVFDHTIRSRRNQEKKLTQEHNTSQRAPVMLVHCDYTSTSGPLRVEQLLGSEASDLLKSRVAFYNVWKPIHRVVEENPLAMCDVTSAPMEDFFTLHLRYRERDGENYVMRYSPGHRWVYFPGMTPQQVVLLKTFDSERDGRARFVGHTAFKDPTSREDAPMRESVEIRTIAFF
;
A
#
# COMPACT_ATOMS: atom_id res chain seq x y z
N MET A 1 -10.22 5.67 -33.72
CA MET A 1 -9.54 5.48 -32.42
C MET A 1 -10.04 4.16 -31.89
N LEU A 2 -9.14 3.27 -31.47
CA LEU A 2 -9.50 1.92 -31.07
C LEU A 2 -10.34 1.96 -29.78
N GLU A 3 -11.51 1.35 -29.77
CA GLU A 3 -12.29 1.15 -28.55
C GLU A 3 -11.95 -0.23 -27.98
N VAL A 4 -11.56 -0.31 -26.72
CA VAL A 4 -11.15 -1.57 -26.09
C VAL A 4 -12.03 -1.86 -24.89
N TYR A 5 -12.72 -2.99 -24.93
CA TYR A 5 -13.65 -3.44 -23.91
C TYR A 5 -13.02 -4.55 -23.08
N LEU A 6 -12.75 -4.28 -21.81
CA LEU A 6 -12.08 -5.25 -20.95
C LEU A 6 -12.29 -5.04 -19.45
N ASP A 7 -11.97 -6.08 -18.69
CA ASP A 7 -11.66 -6.00 -17.27
C ASP A 7 -10.14 -6.13 -17.08
N PRO A 8 -9.43 -5.09 -16.60
CA PRO A 8 -7.97 -5.09 -16.51
C PRO A 8 -7.36 -6.23 -15.67
N CYS A 9 -8.14 -6.85 -14.77
CA CYS A 9 -7.62 -7.93 -13.94
C CYS A 9 -7.59 -9.30 -14.64
N THR A 10 -8.29 -9.47 -15.75
CA THR A 10 -8.37 -10.76 -16.43
C THR A 10 -7.12 -11.02 -17.27
N VAL A 11 -6.69 -12.29 -17.34
CA VAL A 11 -5.43 -12.72 -18.00
C VAL A 11 -5.28 -12.14 -19.42
N ASN A 12 -6.30 -12.37 -20.26
CA ASN A 12 -6.27 -11.96 -21.66
C ASN A 12 -6.38 -10.43 -21.83
N SER A 13 -7.02 -9.75 -20.89
CA SER A 13 -7.11 -8.29 -20.90
C SER A 13 -5.78 -7.66 -20.49
N ARG A 14 -5.11 -8.22 -19.49
CA ARG A 14 -3.73 -7.84 -19.12
C ARG A 14 -2.79 -7.99 -20.31
N LYS A 15 -2.89 -9.10 -21.04
CA LYS A 15 -2.15 -9.34 -22.29
C LYS A 15 -2.34 -8.20 -23.30
N VAL A 16 -3.60 -7.82 -23.55
CA VAL A 16 -3.92 -6.73 -24.49
C VAL A 16 -3.42 -5.38 -23.98
N LEU A 17 -3.65 -5.03 -22.71
CA LEU A 17 -3.18 -3.76 -22.14
C LEU A 17 -1.66 -3.61 -22.24
N ALA A 18 -0.91 -4.66 -21.87
CA ALA A 18 0.55 -4.64 -21.98
C ALA A 18 1.01 -4.56 -23.44
N GLY A 19 0.33 -5.25 -24.35
CA GLY A 19 0.67 -5.20 -25.77
C GLY A 19 0.36 -3.85 -26.41
N LEU A 20 -0.79 -3.23 -26.12
CA LEU A 20 -1.12 -1.90 -26.63
C LEU A 20 -0.12 -0.85 -26.14
N ASP A 21 0.34 -0.92 -24.89
CA ASP A 21 1.37 -0.03 -24.37
C ASP A 21 2.74 -0.28 -25.02
N LEU A 22 3.11 -1.55 -25.25
CA LEU A 22 4.34 -1.89 -25.99
C LEU A 22 4.34 -1.30 -27.41
N LEU A 23 3.18 -1.35 -28.06
CA LEU A 23 2.96 -0.88 -29.43
C LEU A 23 2.74 0.64 -29.52
N GLY A 24 2.60 1.34 -28.39
CA GLY A 24 2.28 2.76 -28.36
C GLY A 24 0.90 3.09 -28.97
N THR A 25 -0.05 2.14 -28.92
CA THR A 25 -1.37 2.29 -29.51
C THR A 25 -2.28 3.12 -28.62
N GLU A 26 -2.84 4.21 -29.15
CA GLU A 26 -3.88 4.97 -28.46
C GLU A 26 -5.24 4.27 -28.56
N TYR A 27 -5.95 4.20 -27.44
CA TYR A 27 -7.26 3.56 -27.36
C TYR A 27 -8.15 4.23 -26.31
N HIS A 28 -9.45 4.10 -26.51
CA HIS A 28 -10.45 4.40 -25.49
C HIS A 28 -10.75 3.14 -24.68
N PHE A 29 -10.70 3.27 -23.35
CA PHE A 29 -10.92 2.17 -22.42
C PHE A 29 -12.39 2.09 -22.00
N ASN A 30 -13.03 0.97 -22.29
CA ASN A 30 -14.40 0.66 -21.87
C ASN A 30 -14.36 -0.47 -20.83
N HIS A 31 -14.65 -0.13 -19.57
CA HIS A 31 -14.65 -1.10 -18.48
C HIS A 31 -15.84 -2.06 -18.58
N VAL A 32 -15.56 -3.37 -18.60
CA VAL A 32 -16.57 -4.43 -18.58
C VAL A 32 -16.29 -5.33 -17.38
N ASP A 33 -17.00 -5.11 -16.28
CA ASP A 33 -16.77 -5.83 -15.03
C ASP A 33 -17.01 -7.34 -15.19
N TYR A 34 -15.93 -8.12 -15.06
CA TYR A 34 -15.97 -9.56 -15.26
C TYR A 34 -16.71 -10.28 -14.13
N PHE A 35 -16.52 -9.84 -12.89
CA PHE A 35 -17.03 -10.52 -11.70
C PHE A 35 -18.54 -10.34 -11.49
N THR A 36 -19.10 -9.21 -11.91
CA THR A 36 -20.56 -8.98 -11.94
C THR A 36 -21.26 -9.67 -13.11
N GLY A 37 -20.50 -10.16 -14.09
CA GLY A 37 -21.03 -10.78 -15.30
C GLY A 37 -21.46 -9.79 -16.39
N ALA A 38 -20.97 -8.54 -16.38
CA ALA A 38 -21.33 -7.52 -17.36
C ALA A 38 -21.04 -7.95 -18.82
N HIS A 39 -20.03 -8.79 -19.02
CA HIS A 39 -19.69 -9.41 -20.31
C HIS A 39 -20.78 -10.36 -20.87
N LYS A 40 -21.84 -10.65 -20.11
CA LYS A 40 -23.00 -11.44 -20.55
C LYS A 40 -24.24 -10.58 -20.79
N SER A 41 -24.15 -9.26 -20.60
CA SER A 41 -25.27 -8.35 -20.80
C SER A 41 -25.71 -8.31 -22.27
N PRO A 42 -27.01 -8.12 -22.56
CA PRO A 42 -27.50 -7.94 -23.93
C PRO A 42 -26.80 -6.81 -24.68
N GLU A 43 -26.37 -5.76 -23.97
CA GLU A 43 -25.62 -4.63 -24.52
C GLU A 43 -24.23 -5.06 -24.98
N TYR A 44 -23.50 -5.81 -24.15
CA TYR A 44 -22.16 -6.28 -24.49
C TYR A 44 -22.18 -7.39 -25.55
N LEU A 45 -23.18 -8.27 -25.54
CA LEU A 45 -23.33 -9.34 -26.54
C LEU A 45 -23.52 -8.82 -27.97
N LYS A 46 -24.00 -7.58 -28.14
CA LYS A 46 -24.04 -6.90 -29.46
C LYS A 46 -22.63 -6.56 -29.96
N ILE A 47 -21.67 -6.41 -29.06
CA ILE A 47 -20.26 -6.11 -29.37
C ILE A 47 -19.51 -7.42 -29.54
N ASN A 48 -19.51 -8.29 -28.52
CA ASN A 48 -18.85 -9.59 -28.57
C ASN A 48 -19.85 -10.73 -28.25
N PRO A 49 -20.34 -11.47 -29.26
CA PRO A 49 -21.31 -12.55 -29.04
C PRO A 49 -20.74 -13.75 -28.27
N HIS A 50 -19.41 -13.85 -28.13
CA HIS A 50 -18.77 -14.92 -27.35
C HIS A 50 -18.83 -14.67 -25.84
N ALA A 51 -19.33 -13.52 -25.39
CA ALA A 51 -19.36 -13.15 -23.97
C ALA A 51 -17.99 -13.23 -23.30
N THR A 52 -16.94 -12.80 -24.00
CA THR A 52 -15.56 -12.80 -23.50
C THR A 52 -14.98 -11.39 -23.48
N VAL A 53 -13.99 -11.20 -22.62
CA VAL A 53 -13.10 -10.03 -22.60
C VAL A 53 -11.66 -10.50 -22.77
N PRO A 54 -10.79 -9.72 -23.44
CA PRO A 54 -11.06 -8.42 -24.07
C PRO A 54 -11.71 -8.55 -25.45
N CYS A 55 -12.30 -7.46 -25.93
CA CYS A 55 -12.71 -7.23 -27.32
C CYS A 55 -12.32 -5.81 -27.73
N ALA A 56 -12.13 -5.55 -29.02
CA ALA A 56 -11.87 -4.21 -29.53
C ALA A 56 -12.72 -3.88 -30.77
N THR A 57 -12.97 -2.60 -31.00
CA THR A 57 -13.54 -2.11 -32.28
C THR A 57 -12.69 -0.98 -32.87
N ASP A 58 -12.53 -0.99 -34.18
CA ASP A 58 -11.98 0.13 -34.96
C ASP A 58 -12.95 0.48 -36.10
N GLY A 59 -13.76 1.53 -35.89
CA GLY A 59 -14.91 1.82 -36.74
C GLY A 59 -15.89 0.66 -36.78
N ASP A 60 -16.18 0.15 -37.97
CA ASP A 60 -17.10 -0.98 -38.19
C ASP A 60 -16.43 -2.36 -38.00
N CYS A 61 -15.12 -2.40 -37.72
CA CYS A 61 -14.39 -3.65 -37.52
C CYS A 61 -14.40 -4.06 -36.05
N THR A 62 -15.08 -5.16 -35.72
CA THR A 62 -14.99 -5.80 -34.41
C THR A 62 -13.92 -6.88 -34.42
N ILE A 63 -13.04 -6.83 -33.42
CA ILE A 63 -11.93 -7.77 -33.25
C ILE A 63 -12.12 -8.49 -31.92
N THR A 64 -12.35 -9.80 -32.01
CA THR A 64 -12.37 -10.72 -30.87
C THR A 64 -11.05 -11.49 -30.83
N GLU A 65 -10.77 -12.13 -29.69
CA GLU A 65 -9.50 -12.81 -29.38
C GLU A 65 -8.32 -11.88 -29.09
N SER A 66 -7.69 -12.08 -27.92
CA SER A 66 -6.61 -11.23 -27.44
C SER A 66 -5.37 -11.20 -28.35
N ASN A 67 -4.97 -12.34 -28.91
CA ASN A 67 -3.82 -12.40 -29.83
C ASN A 67 -4.12 -11.70 -31.17
N ALA A 68 -5.36 -11.77 -31.65
CA ALA A 68 -5.77 -11.07 -32.88
C ALA A 68 -5.79 -9.55 -32.69
N ILE A 69 -6.23 -9.05 -31.53
CA ILE A 69 -6.13 -7.62 -31.18
C ILE A 69 -4.67 -7.14 -31.22
N LEU A 70 -3.72 -7.93 -30.69
CA LEU A 70 -2.30 -7.58 -30.73
C LEU A 70 -1.73 -7.59 -32.16
N GLN A 71 -2.04 -8.61 -32.95
CA GLN A 71 -1.59 -8.68 -34.35
C GLN A 71 -2.15 -7.50 -35.17
N TYR A 72 -3.45 -7.23 -35.04
CA TYR A 72 -4.13 -6.13 -35.73
C TYR A 72 -3.50 -4.78 -35.40
N THR A 73 -3.33 -4.50 -34.11
CA THR A 73 -2.81 -3.19 -33.66
C THR A 73 -1.34 -3.01 -34.01
N ALA A 74 -0.54 -4.08 -33.98
CA ALA A 74 0.85 -4.02 -34.43
C ALA A 74 0.94 -3.72 -35.94
N ASP A 75 0.13 -4.39 -36.76
CA ASP A 75 0.11 -4.17 -38.21
C ASP A 75 -0.48 -2.80 -38.58
N HIS A 76 -1.55 -2.37 -37.92
CA HIS A 76 -2.20 -1.08 -38.13
C HIS A 76 -1.27 0.09 -37.73
N GLY A 77 -0.54 -0.04 -36.63
CA GLY A 77 0.38 0.98 -36.13
C GLY A 77 1.75 1.00 -36.80
N GLY A 78 2.02 0.10 -37.76
CA GLY A 78 3.35 -0.03 -38.40
C GLY A 78 4.46 -0.48 -37.44
N GLN A 79 4.09 -1.23 -36.40
CA GLN A 79 5.00 -1.66 -35.32
C GLN A 79 5.75 -2.94 -35.68
N ASP A 80 6.42 -2.93 -36.84
CA ASP A 80 7.16 -4.08 -37.40
C ASP A 80 8.30 -4.56 -36.49
N ARG A 81 8.72 -3.76 -35.51
CA ARG A 81 9.66 -4.20 -34.48
C ARG A 81 9.11 -5.32 -33.61
N TYR A 82 7.83 -5.22 -33.22
CA TYR A 82 7.20 -6.13 -32.25
C TYR A 82 6.37 -7.22 -32.94
N TYR A 83 6.03 -7.03 -34.22
CA TYR A 83 5.42 -8.04 -35.08
C TYR A 83 6.00 -7.98 -36.52
N PRO A 84 7.22 -8.51 -36.74
CA PRO A 84 7.96 -8.35 -37.99
C PRO A 84 7.22 -8.83 -39.23
N LYS A 85 7.43 -8.16 -40.37
CA LYS A 85 6.86 -8.54 -41.68
C LYS A 85 7.66 -9.65 -42.38
N ASP A 86 8.90 -9.91 -41.94
CA ASP A 86 9.66 -11.05 -42.43
C ASP A 86 8.89 -12.35 -42.15
N LEU A 87 8.62 -13.12 -43.20
CA LEU A 87 7.72 -14.27 -43.12
C LEU A 87 8.22 -15.34 -42.15
N LYS A 88 9.54 -15.54 -42.03
CA LYS A 88 10.09 -16.57 -41.15
C LYS A 88 9.97 -16.16 -39.69
N ILE A 89 10.30 -14.91 -39.39
CA ILE A 89 10.17 -14.38 -38.02
C ILE A 89 8.69 -14.29 -37.62
N ARG A 90 7.83 -13.78 -38.51
CA ARG A 90 6.38 -13.70 -38.28
C ARG A 90 5.77 -15.07 -38.00
N THR A 91 6.15 -16.08 -38.79
CA THR A 91 5.67 -17.45 -38.58
C THR A 91 6.04 -17.97 -37.20
N ASP A 92 7.23 -17.62 -36.67
CA ASP A 92 7.62 -18.05 -35.34
C ASP A 92 6.87 -17.32 -34.22
N VAL A 93 6.60 -16.01 -34.40
CA VAL A 93 5.71 -15.25 -33.51
C VAL A 93 4.31 -15.85 -33.50
N ASP A 94 3.72 -16.07 -34.68
CA ASP A 94 2.38 -16.64 -34.82
C ASP A 94 2.30 -18.05 -34.22
N ARG A 95 3.34 -18.87 -34.40
CA ARG A 95 3.44 -20.20 -33.77
C ARG A 95 3.35 -20.10 -32.25
N TRP A 96 4.05 -19.15 -31.63
CA TRP A 96 3.98 -18.95 -30.17
C TRP A 96 2.62 -18.41 -29.71
N LEU A 97 2.01 -17.47 -30.45
CA LEU A 97 0.66 -16.98 -30.17
C LEU A 97 -0.39 -18.11 -30.21
N LEU A 98 -0.32 -18.98 -31.22
CA LEU A 98 -1.23 -20.12 -31.36
C LEU A 98 -0.96 -21.21 -30.31
N TRP A 99 0.31 -21.49 -30.03
CA TRP A 99 0.70 -22.44 -28.99
C TRP A 99 0.26 -21.97 -27.59
N GLU A 100 0.37 -20.66 -27.34
CA GLU A 100 -0.12 -20.04 -26.12
C GLU A 100 -1.60 -20.33 -25.89
N ALA A 101 -2.43 -19.93 -26.85
CA ALA A 101 -3.88 -20.06 -26.75
C ALA A 101 -4.34 -21.53 -26.68
N SER A 102 -3.67 -22.43 -27.43
CA SER A 102 -4.12 -23.82 -27.57
C SER A 102 -3.72 -24.73 -26.40
N VAL A 103 -2.52 -24.55 -25.84
CA VAL A 103 -1.99 -25.53 -24.85
C VAL A 103 -1.37 -24.89 -23.61
N TRP A 104 -0.75 -23.72 -23.71
CA TRP A 104 -0.06 -23.10 -22.58
C TRP A 104 -1.02 -22.40 -21.62
N PHE A 105 -1.90 -21.56 -22.16
CA PHE A 105 -2.94 -20.86 -21.42
C PHE A 105 -3.77 -21.84 -20.58
N PRO A 106 -4.43 -22.87 -21.16
CA PRO A 106 -5.25 -23.78 -20.36
C PRO A 106 -4.44 -24.51 -19.30
N SER A 107 -3.17 -24.83 -19.56
CA SER A 107 -2.30 -25.49 -18.60
C SER A 107 -1.97 -24.60 -17.39
N CYS A 108 -1.61 -23.33 -17.62
CA CYS A 108 -1.34 -22.39 -16.52
C CYS A 108 -2.63 -21.94 -15.80
N TYR A 109 -3.75 -21.89 -16.52
CA TYR A 109 -5.02 -21.46 -15.98
C TYR A 109 -5.54 -22.40 -14.89
N VAL A 110 -5.25 -23.71 -14.97
CA VAL A 110 -5.55 -24.66 -13.88
C VAL A 110 -4.91 -24.22 -12.57
N TYR A 111 -3.61 -23.87 -12.58
CA TYR A 111 -2.91 -23.38 -11.40
C TYR A 111 -3.47 -22.05 -10.88
N LEU A 112 -3.85 -21.14 -11.80
CA LEU A 112 -4.49 -19.87 -11.43
C LEU A 112 -5.82 -20.11 -10.71
N VAL A 113 -6.66 -21.00 -11.24
CA VAL A 113 -7.96 -21.30 -10.64
C VAL A 113 -7.78 -21.92 -9.26
N GLU A 114 -6.96 -22.94 -9.15
CA GLU A 114 -6.78 -23.69 -7.92
C GLU A 114 -6.09 -22.86 -6.83
N TYR A 115 -4.99 -22.16 -7.13
CA TYR A 115 -4.17 -21.50 -6.11
C TYR A 115 -4.45 -20.01 -5.92
N VAL A 116 -5.19 -19.35 -6.83
CA VAL A 116 -5.51 -17.92 -6.73
C VAL A 116 -7.02 -17.70 -6.65
N VAL A 117 -7.79 -18.16 -7.64
CA VAL A 117 -9.24 -17.86 -7.72
C VAL A 117 -10.04 -18.57 -6.63
N LYS A 118 -9.81 -19.87 -6.40
CA LYS A 118 -10.54 -20.62 -5.37
C LYS A 118 -10.34 -20.02 -3.97
N PRO A 119 -9.11 -19.73 -3.49
CA PRO A 119 -8.90 -19.03 -2.23
C PRO A 119 -9.60 -17.67 -2.15
N LEU A 120 -9.59 -16.90 -3.24
CA LEU A 120 -10.29 -15.61 -3.32
C LEU A 120 -11.81 -15.76 -3.15
N LEU A 121 -12.38 -16.85 -3.67
CA LEU A 121 -13.77 -17.25 -3.47
C LEU A 121 -14.00 -18.01 -2.15
N LYS A 122 -13.02 -18.02 -1.23
CA LYS A 122 -13.07 -18.72 0.07
C LYS A 122 -13.29 -20.22 -0.04
N THR A 123 -12.77 -20.81 -1.11
CA THR A 123 -12.74 -22.27 -1.34
C THR A 123 -11.30 -22.78 -1.37
N SER A 124 -11.09 -24.05 -1.05
CA SER A 124 -9.76 -24.64 -0.99
C SER A 124 -9.29 -25.15 -2.36
N PRO A 125 -7.99 -25.02 -2.69
CA PRO A 125 -7.39 -25.72 -3.82
C PRO A 125 -7.59 -27.24 -3.71
N ASP A 126 -7.77 -27.90 -4.85
CA ASP A 126 -7.76 -29.35 -4.98
C ASP A 126 -6.40 -29.81 -5.52
N GLU A 127 -5.56 -30.31 -4.63
CA GLU A 127 -4.21 -30.77 -4.95
C GLU A 127 -4.21 -31.96 -5.93
N LYS A 128 -5.32 -32.70 -6.06
CA LYS A 128 -5.43 -33.78 -7.05
C LYS A 128 -5.49 -33.22 -8.47
N ILE A 129 -6.23 -32.15 -8.70
CA ILE A 129 -6.30 -31.46 -10.01
C ILE A 129 -4.90 -30.95 -10.39
N ILE A 130 -4.16 -30.41 -9.43
CA ILE A 130 -2.78 -29.96 -9.65
C ILE A 130 -1.86 -31.15 -9.99
N ALA A 131 -1.94 -32.25 -9.24
CA ALA A 131 -1.13 -33.43 -9.49
C ALA A 131 -1.40 -34.03 -10.89
N GLU A 132 -2.66 -34.02 -11.35
CA GLU A 132 -3.05 -34.47 -12.69
C GLU A 132 -2.56 -33.53 -13.79
N GLN A 133 -2.55 -32.21 -13.55
CA GLN A 133 -2.07 -31.22 -14.51
C GLN A 133 -0.55 -31.14 -14.58
N ALA A 134 0.15 -31.43 -13.48
CA ALA A 134 1.59 -31.23 -13.35
C ALA A 134 2.43 -31.87 -14.46
N PRO A 135 2.22 -33.13 -14.90
CA PRO A 135 2.99 -33.71 -16.00
C PRO A 135 2.89 -32.90 -17.30
N ARG A 136 1.68 -32.46 -17.66
CA ARG A 136 1.43 -31.65 -18.86
C ARG A 136 2.09 -30.29 -18.74
N TRP A 137 1.98 -29.64 -17.57
CA TRP A 137 2.62 -28.34 -17.36
C TRP A 137 4.15 -28.44 -17.46
N ASN A 138 4.78 -29.45 -16.83
CA ASN A 138 6.23 -29.65 -16.88
C ASN A 138 6.73 -29.95 -18.31
N GLN A 139 5.94 -30.67 -19.11
CA GLN A 139 6.25 -30.91 -20.53
C GLN A 139 6.29 -29.59 -21.31
N LEU A 140 5.27 -28.74 -21.16
CA LEU A 140 5.18 -27.46 -21.87
C LEU A 140 6.22 -26.45 -21.38
N ALA A 141 6.49 -26.40 -20.08
CA ALA A 141 7.54 -25.56 -19.50
C ALA A 141 8.93 -25.94 -20.03
N SER A 142 9.20 -27.24 -20.23
CA SER A 142 10.44 -27.73 -20.85
C SER A 142 10.60 -27.25 -22.29
N VAL A 143 9.51 -27.15 -23.06
CA VAL A 143 9.54 -26.61 -24.44
C VAL A 143 9.96 -25.13 -24.43
N LEU A 144 9.40 -24.33 -23.51
CA LEU A 144 9.79 -22.93 -23.36
C LEU A 144 11.24 -22.78 -22.90
N ASP A 145 11.65 -23.55 -21.89
CA ASP A 145 13.02 -23.47 -21.37
C ASP A 145 14.06 -23.81 -22.45
N GLN A 146 13.81 -24.86 -23.25
CA GLN A 146 14.69 -25.26 -24.35
C GLN A 146 14.75 -24.21 -25.47
N GLN A 147 13.65 -23.50 -25.75
CA GLN A 147 13.68 -22.39 -26.70
C GLN A 147 14.50 -21.22 -26.13
N LEU A 148 14.24 -20.85 -24.89
CA LEU A 148 14.85 -19.70 -24.21
C LEU A 148 16.31 -19.95 -23.81
N ALA A 149 16.78 -21.19 -23.91
CA ALA A 149 18.21 -21.50 -23.87
C ALA A 149 18.95 -21.04 -25.14
N LYS A 150 18.24 -20.91 -26.28
CA LYS A 150 18.81 -20.55 -27.58
C LYS A 150 18.68 -19.07 -27.92
N THR A 151 17.69 -18.41 -27.34
CA THR A 151 17.25 -17.06 -27.72
C THR A 151 16.94 -16.21 -26.49
N LYS A 152 17.15 -14.90 -26.58
CA LYS A 152 16.88 -13.99 -25.46
C LYS A 152 15.38 -13.89 -25.15
N TRP A 153 14.56 -13.80 -26.19
CA TRP A 153 13.10 -13.76 -26.23
C TRP A 153 12.57 -14.89 -27.11
N LEU A 154 11.26 -15.13 -27.11
CA LEU A 154 10.69 -16.34 -27.74
C LEU A 154 10.97 -16.48 -29.23
N ALA A 155 10.96 -15.35 -29.96
CA ALA A 155 11.15 -15.30 -31.41
C ALA A 155 12.54 -14.76 -31.84
N GLY A 156 13.49 -14.60 -30.91
CA GLY A 156 14.83 -14.10 -31.22
C GLY A 156 15.44 -13.22 -30.12
N ASP A 157 16.17 -12.18 -30.52
CA ASP A 157 16.90 -11.30 -29.61
C ASP A 157 16.15 -10.01 -29.21
N GLU A 158 15.04 -9.73 -29.89
CA GLU A 158 14.14 -8.62 -29.60
C GLU A 158 12.80 -9.13 -29.05
N VAL A 159 12.17 -8.31 -28.21
CA VAL A 159 10.84 -8.61 -27.65
C VAL A 159 9.77 -8.50 -28.73
N THR A 160 8.78 -9.39 -28.70
CA THR A 160 7.64 -9.40 -29.62
C THR A 160 6.31 -9.54 -28.87
N ILE A 161 5.19 -9.38 -29.58
CA ILE A 161 3.87 -9.65 -29.00
C ILE A 161 3.71 -11.09 -28.48
N ALA A 162 4.49 -12.05 -29.00
CA ALA A 162 4.49 -13.42 -28.48
C ALA A 162 4.99 -13.51 -27.04
N ASP A 163 5.96 -12.68 -26.65
CA ASP A 163 6.50 -12.69 -25.29
C ASP A 163 5.43 -12.28 -24.27
N LEU A 164 4.69 -11.21 -24.56
CA LEU A 164 3.59 -10.77 -23.71
C LEU A 164 2.43 -11.77 -23.69
N ALA A 165 2.12 -12.38 -24.84
CA ALA A 165 1.08 -13.39 -24.93
C ALA A 165 1.41 -14.61 -24.07
N VAL A 166 2.58 -15.21 -24.23
CA VAL A 166 3.00 -16.43 -23.52
C VAL A 166 3.25 -16.16 -22.03
N ALA A 167 3.63 -14.94 -21.65
CA ALA A 167 3.82 -14.57 -20.25
C ALA A 167 2.47 -14.38 -19.52
N SER A 168 1.42 -13.94 -20.22
CA SER A 168 0.14 -13.59 -19.60
C SER A 168 -0.49 -14.71 -18.75
N PRO A 169 -0.48 -16.00 -19.10
CA PRO A 169 -1.05 -17.04 -18.25
C PRO A 169 -0.23 -17.31 -16.99
N MET A 170 1.02 -16.81 -16.94
CA MET A 170 1.96 -16.90 -15.82
C MET A 170 2.00 -15.61 -14.99
N HIS A 171 1.11 -14.64 -15.24
CA HIS A 171 1.21 -13.28 -14.71
C HIS A 171 1.15 -13.15 -13.17
N LEU A 172 0.87 -14.26 -12.47
CA LEU A 172 0.92 -14.39 -11.01
C LEU A 172 1.73 -15.64 -10.62
N HIS A 173 2.80 -15.97 -11.35
CA HIS A 173 3.48 -17.26 -11.25
C HIS A 173 3.85 -17.67 -9.81
N ALA A 174 4.19 -16.71 -8.95
CA ALA A 174 4.45 -16.95 -7.52
C ALA A 174 3.18 -17.37 -6.76
N ALA A 175 2.07 -16.66 -6.91
CA ALA A 175 0.79 -17.01 -6.27
C ALA A 175 0.15 -18.26 -6.88
N GLN A 176 0.34 -18.48 -8.19
CA GLN A 176 0.00 -19.70 -8.92
C GLN A 176 0.89 -20.90 -8.52
N ARG A 177 1.97 -20.68 -7.76
CA ARG A 177 2.93 -21.73 -7.35
C ARG A 177 3.51 -22.51 -8.54
N LEU A 178 3.76 -21.84 -9.67
CA LEU A 178 4.33 -22.48 -10.85
C LEU A 178 5.78 -22.96 -10.52
N PRO A 179 6.15 -24.23 -10.79
CA PRO A 179 7.44 -24.79 -10.38
C PRO A 179 8.59 -24.37 -11.32
N LEU A 180 8.88 -23.06 -11.38
CA LEU A 180 9.84 -22.44 -12.29
C LEU A 180 11.30 -22.75 -11.96
N GLU A 181 11.62 -23.15 -10.72
CA GLU A 181 13.00 -23.42 -10.27
C GLU A 181 13.71 -24.53 -11.08
N LYS A 182 12.94 -25.38 -11.78
CA LYS A 182 13.48 -26.43 -12.66
C LYS A 182 13.83 -25.93 -14.07
N TYR A 183 13.47 -24.69 -14.40
CA TYR A 183 13.49 -24.12 -15.74
C TYR A 183 14.18 -22.75 -15.73
N PRO A 184 15.53 -22.71 -15.63
CA PRO A 184 16.27 -21.47 -15.42
C PRO A 184 16.13 -20.46 -16.56
N ASN A 185 15.98 -20.91 -17.80
CA ASN A 185 15.82 -20.02 -18.96
C ASN A 185 14.41 -19.44 -19.03
N LEU A 186 13.40 -20.26 -18.72
CA LEU A 186 12.02 -19.80 -18.56
C LEU A 186 11.93 -18.78 -17.42
N LYS A 187 12.56 -19.06 -16.28
CA LYS A 187 12.61 -18.15 -15.13
C LYS A 187 13.29 -16.82 -15.48
N ARG A 188 14.47 -16.86 -16.12
CA ARG A 188 15.16 -15.66 -16.62
C ARG A 188 14.25 -14.81 -17.51
N TRP A 189 13.54 -15.46 -18.43
CA TRP A 189 12.70 -14.79 -19.40
C TRP A 189 11.48 -14.13 -18.74
N ILE A 190 10.75 -14.81 -17.86
CA ILE A 190 9.61 -14.18 -17.17
C ILE A 190 10.07 -13.02 -16.28
N ASP A 191 11.19 -13.18 -15.56
CA ASP A 191 11.81 -12.09 -14.79
C ASP A 191 12.19 -10.88 -15.68
N SER A 192 12.43 -11.10 -16.98
CA SER A 192 12.73 -10.05 -17.97
C SER A 192 11.46 -9.41 -18.53
N VAL A 193 10.41 -10.19 -18.79
CA VAL A 193 9.08 -9.68 -19.18
C VAL A 193 8.52 -8.76 -18.09
N GLU A 194 8.62 -9.16 -16.81
CA GLU A 194 8.10 -8.40 -15.67
C GLU A 194 8.80 -7.05 -15.44
N LYS A 195 9.99 -6.87 -16.02
CA LYS A 195 10.73 -5.60 -16.00
C LYS A 195 10.33 -4.65 -17.13
N LEU A 196 9.54 -5.09 -18.11
CA LEU A 196 9.08 -4.24 -19.19
C LEU A 196 8.10 -3.18 -18.65
N PRO A 197 8.27 -1.89 -18.99
CA PRO A 197 7.36 -0.83 -18.54
C PRO A 197 5.90 -1.10 -18.89
N CYS A 198 5.65 -1.64 -20.08
CA CYS A 198 4.31 -1.99 -20.56
C CYS A 198 3.63 -3.06 -19.71
N TRP A 199 4.41 -3.99 -19.17
CA TRP A 199 3.91 -5.02 -18.26
C TRP A 199 3.60 -4.45 -16.88
N GLN A 200 4.51 -3.64 -16.33
CA GLN A 200 4.38 -3.07 -14.98
C GLN A 200 3.15 -2.17 -14.84
N LYS A 201 2.81 -1.39 -15.87
CA LYS A 201 1.60 -0.54 -15.90
C LYS A 201 0.30 -1.32 -15.68
N THR A 202 0.28 -2.62 -16.01
CA THR A 202 -0.92 -3.47 -15.85
C THR A 202 -1.05 -4.08 -14.45
N GLN A 203 0.02 -4.09 -13.65
CA GLN A 203 0.10 -4.87 -12.42
C GLN A 203 -0.91 -4.40 -11.34
N ALA A 204 -1.12 -3.08 -11.22
CA ALA A 204 -1.96 -2.51 -10.17
C ALA A 204 -3.40 -3.04 -10.18
N ALA A 205 -3.99 -3.22 -11.37
CA ALA A 205 -5.35 -3.71 -11.48
C ALA A 205 -5.47 -5.22 -11.18
N VAL A 206 -4.45 -6.00 -11.56
CA VAL A 206 -4.34 -7.42 -11.25
C VAL A 206 -4.22 -7.62 -9.75
N ASP A 207 -3.31 -6.89 -9.10
CA ASP A 207 -3.13 -6.99 -7.66
C ASP A 207 -4.45 -6.69 -6.95
N LYS A 208 -5.07 -5.54 -7.28
CA LYS A 208 -6.33 -5.08 -6.68
C LYS A 208 -7.40 -6.16 -6.66
N ALA A 209 -7.55 -6.88 -7.77
CA ALA A 209 -8.65 -7.80 -7.97
C ALA A 209 -8.33 -9.26 -7.62
N LEU A 210 -7.11 -9.73 -7.87
CA LEU A 210 -6.75 -11.15 -7.75
C LEU A 210 -5.86 -11.45 -6.56
N LEU A 211 -5.22 -10.44 -5.99
CA LEU A 211 -4.40 -10.58 -4.80
C LEU A 211 -4.77 -9.47 -3.79
N PRO A 212 -6.01 -9.36 -3.32
CA PRO A 212 -6.42 -8.31 -2.38
C PRO A 212 -5.59 -8.31 -1.08
N ASP A 213 -5.09 -9.47 -0.66
CA ASP A 213 -4.15 -9.61 0.46
C ASP A 213 -2.70 -9.26 0.10
N SER A 214 -2.33 -9.30 -1.18
CA SER A 214 -1.10 -8.68 -1.66
C SER A 214 -1.27 -7.21 -1.98
N VAL A 215 -2.47 -6.66 -2.14
CA VAL A 215 -2.72 -5.20 -2.21
C VAL A 215 -2.53 -4.56 -0.85
N ALA A 216 -2.78 -5.32 0.21
CA ALA A 216 -2.24 -5.05 1.53
C ALA A 216 -0.68 -5.09 1.58
N LYS A 217 0.00 -5.52 0.50
CA LYS A 217 1.46 -5.52 0.28
C LYS A 217 1.95 -4.69 -0.94
N THR A 218 1.10 -4.30 -1.91
CA THR A 218 1.46 -3.70 -3.22
C THR A 218 0.99 -2.25 -3.39
N ASN A 219 0.64 -1.58 -2.30
CA ASN A 219 0.82 -0.12 -2.22
C ASN A 219 2.30 0.31 -2.37
N GLY A 220 3.24 -0.64 -2.42
CA GLY A 220 4.58 -0.43 -2.95
C GLY A 220 4.59 -0.31 -4.47
N SER A 221 4.22 0.85 -5.00
CA SER A 221 4.50 1.29 -6.36
C SER A 221 6.01 1.30 -6.63
N GLN A 222 6.67 0.18 -6.93
CA GLN A 222 8.14 0.18 -7.12
C GLN A 222 8.87 0.97 -6.03
N ALA A 223 8.27 1.04 -4.82
CA ALA A 223 8.66 2.01 -3.82
C ALA A 223 10.01 1.53 -3.31
N ALA A 224 11.00 2.40 -3.39
CA ALA A 224 12.36 2.07 -3.00
C ALA A 224 12.31 1.34 -1.65
N GLU A 225 13.03 0.21 -1.55
CA GLU A 225 13.09 -0.58 -0.31
C GLU A 225 13.40 0.32 0.88
N LYS A 226 14.19 1.36 0.63
CA LYS A 226 14.52 2.44 1.55
C LYS A 226 14.50 3.77 0.82
N VAL A 227 14.07 4.82 1.50
CA VAL A 227 14.24 6.22 1.08
C VAL A 227 15.09 6.96 2.10
N GLN A 228 15.67 8.09 1.70
CA GLN A 228 16.38 8.97 2.63
C GLN A 228 15.69 10.34 2.70
N ALA A 229 15.41 10.81 3.91
CA ALA A 229 14.78 12.10 4.12
C ALA A 229 15.28 12.77 5.40
N ILE A 230 15.09 14.09 5.48
CA ILE A 230 15.45 14.87 6.67
C ILE A 230 14.37 14.71 7.74
N PHE A 231 14.77 14.23 8.92
CA PHE A 231 13.93 14.13 10.11
C PHE A 231 14.40 15.16 11.13
N ASN A 232 13.48 15.91 11.73
CA ASN A 232 13.82 16.96 12.68
C ASN A 232 13.86 16.36 14.10
N TYR A 233 15.03 15.87 14.50
CA TYR A 233 15.32 15.50 15.89
C TYR A 233 15.53 16.76 16.74
N THR A 234 15.65 16.57 18.06
CA THR A 234 15.92 17.67 18.99
C THR A 234 17.20 17.39 19.77
N LYS A 235 18.06 18.40 19.92
CA LYS A 235 19.23 18.30 20.79
C LYS A 235 18.79 18.27 22.25
N ASP A 236 19.35 17.35 23.03
CA ASP A 236 19.19 17.41 24.47
C ASP A 236 20.18 18.42 25.05
N VAL A 237 19.65 19.56 25.51
CA VAL A 237 20.41 20.68 26.08
C VAL A 237 20.34 20.72 27.62
N SER A 238 20.04 19.58 28.25
CA SER A 238 19.97 19.46 29.71
C SER A 238 21.20 20.09 30.40
N PRO A 239 21.00 20.90 31.47
CA PRO A 239 19.77 21.05 32.25
C PRO A 239 18.76 22.10 31.72
N GLN A 240 19.01 22.75 30.58
CA GLN A 240 18.04 23.65 29.97
C GLN A 240 16.82 22.86 29.44
N LEU A 241 15.62 23.40 29.61
CA LEU A 241 14.38 22.79 29.13
C LEU A 241 14.17 23.04 27.64
N THR A 242 13.58 22.06 26.96
CA THR A 242 13.00 22.21 25.62
C THR A 242 11.52 22.54 25.76
N GLU A 243 11.06 23.64 25.15
CA GLU A 243 9.73 24.20 25.38
C GLU A 243 9.07 24.69 24.09
N ILE A 244 7.73 24.65 24.05
CA ILE A 244 6.91 25.36 23.05
C ILE A 244 5.84 26.16 23.78
N TYR A 245 5.69 27.44 23.44
CA TYR A 245 4.60 28.28 23.91
C TYR A 245 3.50 28.43 22.85
N PHE A 246 2.25 28.18 23.23
CA PHE A 246 1.08 28.37 22.37
C PHE A 246 0.43 29.75 22.56
N TYR A 247 1.08 30.67 23.28
CA TYR A 247 0.64 32.03 23.53
C TYR A 247 1.85 32.98 23.61
N ASP A 248 1.63 34.27 23.34
CA ASP A 248 2.68 35.28 23.48
C ASP A 248 3.08 35.43 24.95
N SER A 249 4.36 35.20 25.24
CA SER A 249 4.93 35.34 26.59
C SER A 249 6.35 35.89 26.51
N PRO A 250 6.77 36.82 27.40
CA PRO A 250 8.17 37.22 27.50
C PRO A 250 9.11 36.03 27.76
N ALA A 251 8.63 35.00 28.47
CA ALA A 251 9.39 33.78 28.74
C ALA A 251 9.73 32.98 27.46
N ALA A 252 8.92 33.13 26.39
CA ALA A 252 9.13 32.42 25.13
C ALA A 252 10.31 32.94 24.29
N LYS A 253 10.94 34.07 24.67
CA LYS A 253 11.99 34.72 23.85
C LYS A 253 13.37 34.07 23.93
N SER A 254 13.61 33.18 24.89
CA SER A 254 14.94 32.60 25.13
C SER A 254 14.85 31.12 25.52
N ILE A 255 13.88 30.42 24.91
CA ILE A 255 13.68 28.98 25.09
C ILE A 255 14.49 28.19 24.07
N HIS A 256 14.73 26.92 24.38
CA HIS A 256 15.15 25.95 23.38
C HIS A 256 13.91 25.35 22.71
N GLU A 257 13.69 25.65 21.43
CA GLU A 257 12.60 25.06 20.66
C GLU A 257 13.01 23.67 20.11
N PRO A 258 12.08 22.73 19.97
CA PRO A 258 12.40 21.40 19.45
C PRO A 258 12.60 21.39 17.93
N GLY A 259 13.24 20.34 17.41
CA GLY A 259 13.46 20.15 15.97
C GLY A 259 14.74 20.80 15.43
N ASP A 260 15.66 21.21 16.32
CA ASP A 260 16.89 21.92 16.00
C ASP A 260 18.05 21.00 15.54
N ASP A 261 17.78 19.69 15.39
CA ASP A 261 18.73 18.68 14.93
C ASP A 261 18.20 17.94 13.68
N PRO A 262 18.19 18.58 12.50
CA PRO A 262 17.77 17.95 11.26
C PRO A 262 18.81 16.91 10.82
N GLN A 263 18.38 15.65 10.68
CA GLN A 263 19.25 14.53 10.35
C GLN A 263 18.76 13.81 9.09
N LEU A 264 19.70 13.45 8.20
CA LEU A 264 19.38 12.59 7.06
C LEU A 264 19.23 11.15 7.55
N VAL A 265 18.01 10.64 7.46
CA VAL A 265 17.63 9.34 7.98
C VAL A 265 17.25 8.41 6.84
N THR A 266 17.63 7.14 6.96
CA THR A 266 17.14 6.08 6.08
C THR A 266 15.83 5.52 6.64
N ILE A 267 14.76 5.59 5.86
CA ILE A 267 13.43 5.08 6.20
C ILE A 267 13.15 3.84 5.35
N THR A 268 12.78 2.73 6.00
CA THR A 268 12.55 1.44 5.34
C THR A 268 11.07 1.26 5.00
N ASN A 269 10.79 0.76 3.80
CA ASN A 269 9.45 0.34 3.39
C ASN A 269 8.98 -0.83 4.28
N GLY A 270 7.90 -0.60 5.02
CA GLY A 270 7.34 -1.55 5.98
C GLY A 270 6.46 -2.64 5.37
N TRP A 271 5.98 -2.50 4.12
CA TRP A 271 5.04 -3.45 3.52
C TRP A 271 5.52 -4.91 3.50
N PRO A 272 6.79 -5.22 3.16
CA PRO A 272 7.29 -6.60 3.18
C PRO A 272 7.20 -7.28 4.55
N ARG A 273 7.14 -6.47 5.62
CA ARG A 273 7.14 -6.91 7.03
C ARG A 273 5.87 -6.48 7.78
N ALA A 274 4.84 -6.03 7.08
CA ALA A 274 3.64 -5.42 7.67
C ALA A 274 3.03 -6.27 8.80
N SER A 275 2.90 -7.58 8.58
CA SER A 275 2.33 -8.52 9.56
C SER A 275 3.22 -8.84 10.77
N THR A 276 4.49 -8.40 10.76
CA THR A 276 5.44 -8.65 11.87
C THR A 276 5.46 -7.52 12.89
N PHE A 277 4.96 -6.33 12.53
CA PHE A 277 4.93 -5.18 13.42
C PHE A 277 3.76 -5.28 14.41
N THR A 278 4.08 -5.21 15.69
CA THR A 278 3.10 -5.28 16.79
C THR A 278 3.30 -4.10 17.73
N THR A 279 2.22 -3.63 18.34
CA THR A 279 2.28 -2.53 19.32
C THR A 279 2.99 -2.90 20.61
N ASP A 280 3.05 -4.19 20.98
CA ASP A 280 3.76 -4.67 22.17
C ASP A 280 5.26 -4.85 21.94
N THR A 281 5.73 -5.06 20.70
CA THR A 281 7.18 -5.21 20.41
C THR A 281 7.78 -3.96 19.78
N HIS A 282 7.14 -3.42 18.74
CA HIS A 282 7.70 -2.36 17.90
C HIS A 282 7.15 -0.96 18.24
N GLY A 283 6.10 -0.89 19.06
CA GLY A 283 5.39 0.35 19.39
C GLY A 283 4.34 0.76 18.35
N PHE A 284 4.28 0.08 17.20
CA PHE A 284 3.25 0.31 16.18
C PHE A 284 2.85 -0.99 15.46
N SER A 285 1.70 -0.96 14.78
CA SER A 285 1.25 -2.02 13.88
C SER A 285 0.39 -1.44 12.76
N ILE A 286 0.19 -2.20 11.68
CA ILE A 286 -0.68 -1.83 10.56
C ILE A 286 -1.75 -2.89 10.35
N HIS A 287 -2.97 -2.47 10.06
CA HIS A 287 -4.13 -3.35 9.91
C HIS A 287 -4.97 -2.98 8.69
N PRO A 288 -5.63 -3.96 8.05
CA PRO A 288 -6.74 -3.66 7.16
C PRO A 288 -7.90 -3.08 7.99
N PHE A 289 -8.47 -1.97 7.53
CA PHE A 289 -9.59 -1.31 8.20
C PHE A 289 -10.33 -0.42 7.20
N THR A 290 -11.56 -0.82 6.87
CA THR A 290 -12.46 -0.06 6.00
C THR A 290 -13.48 0.65 6.87
N ALA A 291 -13.39 1.98 6.93
CA ALA A 291 -14.36 2.79 7.66
C ALA A 291 -15.70 2.82 6.92
N SER A 292 -16.81 2.72 7.65
CA SER A 292 -18.14 2.99 7.09
C SER A 292 -18.44 4.49 7.01
N HIS A 293 -17.81 5.28 7.88
CA HIS A 293 -17.91 6.73 7.91
C HIS A 293 -17.28 7.42 6.68
N THR A 294 -18.00 8.40 6.12
CA THR A 294 -17.59 9.15 4.92
C THR A 294 -17.57 10.67 5.09
N ASN A 295 -18.26 11.22 6.10
CA ASN A 295 -18.41 12.67 6.31
C ASN A 295 -17.37 13.24 7.27
N TRP A 296 -16.12 13.31 6.83
CA TRP A 296 -14.98 13.75 7.65
C TRP A 296 -14.94 15.26 7.95
N GLU A 297 -15.85 16.06 7.37
CA GLU A 297 -15.91 17.50 7.64
C GLU A 297 -16.79 17.84 8.85
N ASP A 298 -17.62 16.89 9.31
CA ASP A 298 -18.56 17.07 10.42
C ASP A 298 -18.04 16.37 11.68
N ASP A 299 -17.50 17.17 12.62
CA ASP A 299 -16.99 16.69 13.92
C ASP A 299 -18.03 15.86 14.69
N ALA A 300 -19.30 16.27 14.66
CA ALA A 300 -20.36 15.54 15.34
C ALA A 300 -20.60 14.18 14.68
N SER A 301 -20.56 14.13 13.34
CA SER A 301 -20.67 12.88 12.58
C SER A 301 -19.50 11.94 12.86
N VAL A 302 -18.26 12.45 12.91
CA VAL A 302 -17.07 11.65 13.28
C VAL A 302 -17.24 11.04 14.67
N ARG A 303 -17.70 11.83 15.65
CA ARG A 303 -17.95 11.34 17.01
C ARG A 303 -19.08 10.30 17.06
N SER A 304 -20.18 10.54 16.36
CA SER A 304 -21.36 9.68 16.46
C SER A 304 -21.25 8.38 15.66
N SER A 305 -20.49 8.38 14.56
CA SER A 305 -20.42 7.22 13.64
C SER A 305 -19.04 6.56 13.56
N PHE A 306 -17.95 7.33 13.61
CA PHE A 306 -16.61 6.77 13.47
C PHE A 306 -16.01 6.29 14.80
N TYR A 307 -16.21 7.02 15.90
CA TYR A 307 -15.69 6.61 17.22
C TYR A 307 -16.14 5.20 17.65
N PRO A 308 -17.40 4.77 17.44
CA PRO A 308 -17.82 3.40 17.73
C PRO A 308 -17.06 2.33 16.93
N GLU A 309 -16.73 2.60 15.66
CA GLU A 309 -15.92 1.71 14.83
C GLU A 309 -14.51 1.56 15.41
N ILE A 310 -13.90 2.67 15.84
CA ILE A 310 -12.57 2.67 16.48
C ILE A 310 -12.57 1.92 17.81
N VAL A 311 -13.58 2.13 18.65
CA VAL A 311 -13.73 1.39 19.91
C VAL A 311 -13.80 -0.11 19.64
N THR A 312 -14.62 -0.53 18.67
CA THR A 312 -14.77 -1.94 18.30
C THR A 312 -13.46 -2.53 17.80
N PHE A 313 -12.79 -1.83 16.88
CA PHE A 313 -11.49 -2.22 16.34
C PHE A 313 -10.44 -2.37 17.44
N LEU A 314 -10.27 -1.37 18.30
CA LEU A 314 -9.25 -1.40 19.35
C LEU A 314 -9.49 -2.50 20.38
N LYS A 315 -10.75 -2.76 20.76
CA LYS A 315 -11.07 -3.89 21.64
C LYS A 315 -10.67 -5.22 21.01
N ALA A 316 -11.00 -5.42 19.73
CA ALA A 316 -10.66 -6.65 19.00
C ALA A 316 -9.14 -6.83 18.82
N THR A 317 -8.42 -5.76 18.48
CA THR A 317 -6.98 -5.82 18.17
C THR A 317 -6.11 -5.88 19.43
N THR A 318 -6.53 -5.27 20.53
CA THR A 318 -5.69 -5.15 21.73
C THR A 318 -6.15 -6.05 22.88
N GLY A 319 -7.42 -6.45 22.91
CA GLY A 319 -8.02 -7.15 24.05
C GLY A 319 -8.50 -6.22 25.18
N ALA A 320 -8.53 -4.90 24.95
CA ALA A 320 -9.02 -3.94 25.92
C ALA A 320 -10.51 -4.17 26.27
N LYS A 321 -10.88 -3.99 27.55
CA LYS A 321 -12.27 -4.10 28.02
C LYS A 321 -13.04 -2.81 27.81
N ARG A 322 -12.37 -1.67 28.01
CA ARG A 322 -12.91 -0.32 27.80
C ARG A 322 -11.95 0.46 26.91
N VAL A 323 -12.50 1.20 25.95
CA VAL A 323 -11.76 2.15 25.13
C VAL A 323 -12.50 3.49 25.21
N LEU A 324 -11.78 4.54 25.56
CA LEU A 324 -12.24 5.92 25.54
C LEU A 324 -11.60 6.62 24.35
N VAL A 325 -12.42 7.16 23.45
CA VAL A 325 -11.96 8.11 22.44
C VAL A 325 -12.20 9.52 22.99
N PHE A 326 -11.15 10.32 23.10
CA PHE A 326 -11.26 11.65 23.73
C PHE A 326 -10.96 12.81 22.80
N ASP A 327 -10.31 12.58 21.66
CA ASP A 327 -10.01 13.62 20.69
C ASP A 327 -9.72 13.03 19.30
N HIS A 328 -9.83 13.87 18.27
CA HIS A 328 -9.38 13.55 16.93
C HIS A 328 -8.76 14.76 16.22
N THR A 329 -7.88 14.50 15.26
CA THR A 329 -7.32 15.52 14.36
C THR A 329 -7.51 15.08 12.91
N ILE A 330 -8.14 15.94 12.10
CA ILE A 330 -8.32 15.74 10.67
C ILE A 330 -7.42 16.73 9.92
N ARG A 331 -6.56 16.18 9.09
CA ARG A 331 -5.62 16.93 8.25
C ARG A 331 -6.17 16.90 6.82
N SER A 332 -6.46 18.08 6.26
CA SER A 332 -7.01 18.27 4.91
C SER A 332 -6.53 19.61 4.32
N ARG A 333 -6.68 19.79 3.00
CA ARG A 333 -6.27 21.02 2.29
C ARG A 333 -6.92 22.29 2.86
N ARG A 334 -8.20 22.20 3.26
CA ARG A 334 -8.95 23.30 3.88
C ARG A 334 -8.39 23.77 5.23
N ASN A 335 -7.63 22.90 5.90
CA ASN A 335 -7.13 23.11 7.26
C ASN A 335 -5.65 23.51 7.29
N GLN A 336 -4.98 23.58 6.13
CA GLN A 336 -3.54 23.81 6.02
C GLN A 336 -3.10 25.23 6.42
N GLU A 337 -4.01 26.21 6.32
CA GLU A 337 -3.72 27.63 6.61
C GLU A 337 -3.79 27.98 8.11
N LYS A 338 -4.19 27.04 8.99
CA LYS A 338 -4.30 27.29 10.43
C LYS A 338 -2.96 27.05 11.13
N LYS A 339 -2.42 28.08 11.80
CA LYS A 339 -1.14 28.02 12.52
C LYS A 339 -1.18 27.00 13.67
N LEU A 340 -0.05 26.32 13.92
CA LEU A 340 0.15 25.40 15.05
C LEU A 340 -0.17 26.04 16.42
N THR A 341 -0.05 27.37 16.51
CA THR A 341 -0.15 28.19 17.73
C THR A 341 -1.58 28.60 18.11
N GLN A 342 -2.63 28.07 17.47
CA GLN A 342 -4.00 28.37 17.90
C GLN A 342 -4.42 27.49 19.10
N GLU A 343 -4.59 28.10 20.27
CA GLU A 343 -4.88 27.42 21.54
C GLU A 343 -6.18 26.60 21.53
N HIS A 344 -7.22 27.05 20.81
CA HIS A 344 -8.57 26.50 20.89
C HIS A 344 -9.00 25.62 19.70
N ASN A 345 -8.11 25.36 18.73
CA ASN A 345 -8.46 24.59 17.52
C ASN A 345 -7.39 23.54 17.19
N THR A 346 -7.29 22.52 18.05
CA THR A 346 -6.28 21.45 17.95
C THR A 346 -6.62 20.38 16.91
N SER A 347 -7.87 20.32 16.44
CA SER A 347 -8.40 19.26 15.56
C SER A 347 -8.01 19.40 14.09
N GLN A 348 -7.32 20.48 13.70
CA GLN A 348 -7.09 20.83 12.29
C GLN A 348 -5.68 21.40 12.08
N ARG A 349 -4.68 20.54 11.85
CA ARG A 349 -3.25 20.91 11.78
C ARG A 349 -2.55 20.32 10.56
N ALA A 350 -1.52 21.00 10.07
CA ALA A 350 -0.59 20.43 9.10
C ALA A 350 0.10 19.15 9.65
N PRO A 351 0.65 18.28 8.79
CA PRO A 351 1.54 17.20 9.20
C PRO A 351 2.65 17.69 10.14
N VAL A 352 2.87 17.01 11.26
CA VAL A 352 3.91 17.36 12.23
C VAL A 352 5.23 16.74 11.78
N MET A 353 6.20 17.59 11.45
CA MET A 353 7.53 17.20 10.94
C MET A 353 8.57 17.03 12.06
N LEU A 354 8.17 17.21 13.32
CA LEU A 354 9.00 17.00 14.50
C LEU A 354 9.02 15.50 14.85
N VAL A 355 10.18 14.95 15.21
CA VAL A 355 10.28 13.62 15.79
C VAL A 355 9.81 13.66 17.25
N HIS A 356 8.70 12.99 17.56
CA HIS A 356 8.07 13.05 18.89
C HIS A 356 7.32 11.77 19.27
N CYS A 357 6.91 11.70 20.52
CA CYS A 357 5.87 10.81 21.04
C CYS A 357 4.92 11.63 21.92
N ASP A 358 3.61 11.41 21.77
CA ASP A 358 2.57 12.30 22.31
C ASP A 358 2.48 12.35 23.83
N TYR A 359 3.01 11.35 24.53
CA TYR A 359 2.91 11.24 25.97
C TYR A 359 4.24 10.87 26.60
N THR A 360 4.43 11.34 27.82
CA THR A 360 5.51 10.97 28.72
C THR A 360 5.02 9.97 29.75
N SER A 361 5.94 9.37 30.52
CA SER A 361 5.57 8.57 31.68
C SER A 361 4.76 9.34 32.73
N THR A 362 4.83 10.67 32.71
CA THR A 362 4.13 11.58 33.61
C THR A 362 2.80 12.05 33.01
N SER A 363 2.80 12.46 31.73
CA SER A 363 1.60 13.03 31.11
C SER A 363 0.53 11.99 30.75
N GLY A 364 0.90 10.73 30.53
CA GLY A 364 -0.06 9.64 30.31
C GLY A 364 -1.07 9.48 31.46
N PRO A 365 -0.64 9.15 32.69
CA PRO A 365 -1.53 9.03 33.85
C PRO A 365 -2.28 10.33 34.17
N LEU A 366 -1.60 11.48 34.10
CA LEU A 366 -2.23 12.79 34.30
C LEU A 366 -3.37 13.01 33.30
N ARG A 367 -3.23 12.57 32.05
CA ARG A 367 -4.29 12.69 31.05
C ARG A 367 -5.51 11.83 31.38
N VAL A 368 -5.32 10.66 32.01
CA VAL A 368 -6.43 9.84 32.53
C VAL A 368 -7.18 10.62 33.62
N GLU A 369 -6.46 11.21 34.58
CA GLU A 369 -7.04 12.03 35.66
C GLU A 369 -7.83 13.22 35.11
N GLN A 370 -7.27 13.95 34.14
CA GLN A 370 -7.93 15.10 33.51
C GLN A 370 -9.24 14.74 32.79
N LEU A 371 -9.32 13.54 32.21
CA LEU A 371 -10.48 13.14 31.40
C LEU A 371 -11.55 12.39 32.19
N LEU A 372 -11.16 11.67 33.25
CA LEU A 372 -12.04 10.74 33.97
C LEU A 372 -12.26 11.13 35.44
N GLY A 373 -11.60 12.17 35.94
CA GLY A 373 -11.84 12.72 37.27
C GLY A 373 -11.75 11.66 38.37
N SER A 374 -12.84 11.47 39.12
CA SER A 374 -12.91 10.52 40.23
C SER A 374 -12.74 9.05 39.84
N GLU A 375 -13.01 8.66 38.59
CA GLU A 375 -12.82 7.27 38.14
C GLU A 375 -11.33 6.93 37.90
N ALA A 376 -10.49 7.94 37.69
CA ALA A 376 -9.11 7.73 37.24
C ALA A 376 -8.28 6.91 38.23
N SER A 377 -8.43 7.16 39.53
CA SER A 377 -7.66 6.46 40.57
C SER A 377 -7.90 4.95 40.61
N ASP A 378 -9.11 4.51 40.24
CA ASP A 378 -9.41 3.08 40.17
C ASP A 378 -8.94 2.47 38.85
N LEU A 379 -9.10 3.18 37.74
CA LEU A 379 -8.67 2.69 36.42
C LEU A 379 -7.14 2.60 36.29
N LEU A 380 -6.39 3.51 36.93
CA LEU A 380 -4.93 3.51 36.95
C LEU A 380 -4.32 2.38 37.80
N LYS A 381 -5.14 1.62 38.56
CA LYS A 381 -4.69 0.40 39.27
C LYS A 381 -4.49 -0.78 38.31
N SER A 382 -5.13 -0.74 37.14
CA SER A 382 -5.00 -1.74 36.07
C SER A 382 -4.12 -1.21 34.95
N ARG A 383 -3.77 -2.07 33.99
CA ARG A 383 -3.03 -1.64 32.80
C ARG A 383 -3.86 -0.64 31.99
N VAL A 384 -3.21 0.48 31.65
CA VAL A 384 -3.74 1.53 30.78
C VAL A 384 -2.75 1.76 29.64
N ALA A 385 -3.23 1.76 28.40
CA ALA A 385 -2.42 2.08 27.23
C ALA A 385 -3.10 3.11 26.35
N PHE A 386 -2.32 3.99 25.75
CA PHE A 386 -2.82 5.00 24.82
C PHE A 386 -2.47 4.56 23.42
N TYR A 387 -3.48 4.63 22.56
CA TYR A 387 -3.34 4.29 21.16
C TYR A 387 -3.81 5.43 20.28
N ASN A 388 -2.94 5.90 19.41
CA ASN A 388 -3.34 6.76 18.32
C ASN A 388 -3.64 5.88 17.10
N VAL A 389 -4.82 6.09 16.52
CA VAL A 389 -5.28 5.40 15.32
C VAL A 389 -5.16 6.37 14.16
N TRP A 390 -4.18 6.14 13.29
CA TRP A 390 -3.88 6.99 12.14
C TRP A 390 -4.35 6.35 10.84
N LYS A 391 -5.13 7.08 10.04
CA LYS A 391 -5.81 6.55 8.85
C LYS A 391 -5.88 7.58 7.71
N PRO A 392 -5.54 7.21 6.47
CA PRO A 392 -5.94 7.95 5.27
C PRO A 392 -7.47 7.90 5.07
N ILE A 393 -8.10 9.02 4.68
CA ILE A 393 -9.58 9.10 4.64
C ILE A 393 -10.19 9.08 3.24
N HIS A 394 -9.58 9.77 2.26
CA HIS A 394 -10.16 9.93 0.92
C HIS A 394 -9.35 9.28 -0.22
N ARG A 395 -8.03 9.31 -0.10
CA ARG A 395 -7.11 8.95 -1.17
C ARG A 395 -5.86 8.29 -0.62
N VAL A 396 -5.07 7.74 -1.54
CA VAL A 396 -3.74 7.21 -1.25
C VAL A 396 -2.84 8.33 -0.72
N VAL A 397 -1.97 8.00 0.23
CA VAL A 397 -0.98 8.95 0.76
C VAL A 397 0.21 9.02 -0.19
N GLU A 398 0.32 10.15 -0.89
CA GLU A 398 1.38 10.41 -1.87
C GLU A 398 2.36 11.50 -1.40
N GLU A 399 1.93 12.37 -0.48
CA GLU A 399 2.74 13.45 0.09
C GLU A 399 2.81 13.31 1.62
N ASN A 400 3.94 13.68 2.21
CA ASN A 400 4.14 13.76 3.66
C ASN A 400 3.69 12.51 4.46
N PRO A 401 4.07 11.27 4.11
CA PRO A 401 3.64 10.06 4.81
C PRO A 401 4.08 10.06 6.29
N LEU A 402 3.46 9.16 7.07
CA LEU A 402 3.82 8.94 8.47
C LEU A 402 4.93 7.88 8.57
N ALA A 403 5.97 8.18 9.34
CA ALA A 403 7.03 7.26 9.71
C ALA A 403 7.02 6.99 11.23
N MET A 404 7.39 5.76 11.60
CA MET A 404 7.47 5.28 12.98
C MET A 404 8.85 4.71 13.24
N CYS A 405 9.43 5.04 14.39
CA CYS A 405 10.68 4.46 14.85
C CYS A 405 10.37 3.13 15.55
N ASP A 406 10.94 2.04 15.05
CA ASP A 406 10.91 0.74 15.71
C ASP A 406 11.54 0.88 17.11
N VAL A 407 10.73 0.77 18.17
CA VAL A 407 11.20 1.06 19.53
C VAL A 407 12.28 0.07 19.99
N THR A 408 12.41 -1.10 19.36
CA THR A 408 13.52 -2.02 19.62
C THR A 408 14.87 -1.48 19.15
N SER A 409 14.89 -0.32 18.50
CA SER A 409 16.06 0.45 18.09
C SER A 409 16.21 1.81 18.78
N ALA A 410 15.24 2.18 19.62
CA ALA A 410 15.17 3.47 20.29
C ALA A 410 15.01 3.26 21.81
N PRO A 411 16.12 3.06 22.54
CA PRO A 411 16.08 2.94 24.00
C PRO A 411 15.44 4.17 24.65
N MET A 412 14.90 4.01 25.86
CA MET A 412 14.23 5.12 26.58
C MET A 412 15.15 6.32 26.83
N GLU A 413 16.46 6.11 26.89
CA GLU A 413 17.48 7.15 26.97
C GLU A 413 17.60 7.99 25.71
N ASP A 414 16.89 7.68 24.63
CA ASP A 414 16.76 8.53 23.44
C ASP A 414 15.55 9.47 23.50
N PHE A 415 14.65 9.27 24.47
CA PHE A 415 13.49 10.13 24.69
C PHE A 415 13.77 11.14 25.80
N PHE A 416 13.27 12.37 25.66
CA PHE A 416 13.32 13.39 26.70
C PHE A 416 12.17 14.39 26.57
N THR A 417 11.87 15.08 27.66
CA THR A 417 10.64 15.86 27.78
C THR A 417 10.68 17.15 26.96
N LEU A 418 9.64 17.34 26.16
CA LEU A 418 9.24 18.62 25.59
C LEU A 418 8.10 19.18 26.44
N HIS A 419 8.29 20.37 26.99
CA HIS A 419 7.27 21.07 27.77
C HIS A 419 6.39 21.94 26.85
N LEU A 420 5.08 21.66 26.86
CA LEU A 420 4.08 22.40 26.10
C LEU A 420 3.38 23.40 27.02
N ARG A 421 3.56 24.69 26.75
CA ARG A 421 3.04 25.79 27.58
C ARG A 421 1.77 26.38 26.97
N TYR A 422 0.65 26.21 27.64
CA TYR A 422 -0.63 26.87 27.34
C TYR A 422 -0.93 27.91 28.42
N ARG A 423 -1.82 28.88 28.17
CA ARG A 423 -2.17 29.91 29.17
C ARG A 423 -2.65 29.32 30.51
N GLU A 424 -3.41 28.23 30.44
CA GLU A 424 -4.15 27.69 31.59
C GLU A 424 -3.61 26.35 32.09
N ARG A 425 -2.64 25.75 31.38
CA ARG A 425 -2.06 24.47 31.74
C ARG A 425 -0.71 24.23 31.09
N ASP A 426 0.05 23.34 31.69
CA ASP A 426 1.22 22.72 31.06
C ASP A 426 0.86 21.34 30.50
N GLY A 427 1.57 20.94 29.46
CA GLY A 427 1.56 19.58 28.91
C GLY A 427 2.97 19.08 28.67
N GLU A 428 3.12 17.78 28.46
CA GLU A 428 4.40 17.17 28.14
C GLU A 428 4.25 16.12 27.07
N ASN A 429 5.14 16.20 26.08
CA ASN A 429 5.39 15.16 25.09
C ASN A 429 6.83 14.69 25.23
N TYR A 430 7.18 13.56 24.64
CA TYR A 430 8.58 13.25 24.38
C TYR A 430 9.01 13.79 23.01
N VAL A 431 10.23 14.31 22.95
CA VAL A 431 11.04 14.44 21.74
C VAL A 431 12.19 13.45 21.81
N MET A 432 12.88 13.25 20.69
CA MET A 432 13.99 12.30 20.61
C MET A 432 15.30 13.00 20.26
N ARG A 433 16.40 12.55 20.88
CA ARG A 433 17.77 12.82 20.46
C ARG A 433 18.11 11.90 19.29
N TYR A 434 18.98 12.33 18.37
CA TYR A 434 19.35 11.49 17.24
C TYR A 434 20.25 10.32 17.66
N SER A 435 20.03 9.17 17.01
CA SER A 435 20.90 8.00 17.08
C SER A 435 20.97 7.36 15.68
N PRO A 436 22.17 7.01 15.18
CA PRO A 436 22.30 6.26 13.93
C PRO A 436 21.75 4.83 14.03
N GLY A 437 21.48 4.35 15.25
CA GLY A 437 20.86 3.05 15.49
C GLY A 437 19.36 3.01 15.22
N HIS A 438 18.70 4.18 15.16
CA HIS A 438 17.26 4.28 14.93
C HIS A 438 16.84 3.65 13.60
N ARG A 439 15.88 2.74 13.66
CA ARG A 439 15.26 2.10 12.50
C ARG A 439 13.88 2.68 12.26
N TRP A 440 13.77 3.48 11.20
CA TRP A 440 12.52 4.08 10.79
C TRP A 440 11.81 3.24 9.75
N VAL A 441 10.50 3.14 9.91
CA VAL A 441 9.59 2.38 9.05
C VAL A 441 8.45 3.29 8.60
N TYR A 442 8.10 3.21 7.33
CA TYR A 442 6.90 3.85 6.79
C TYR A 442 6.20 2.92 5.80
N PHE A 443 4.96 3.24 5.47
CA PHE A 443 4.13 2.45 4.56
C PHE A 443 3.80 3.31 3.32
N PRO A 444 4.64 3.30 2.25
CA PRO A 444 4.43 4.12 1.06
C PRO A 444 3.09 3.80 0.39
N GLY A 445 2.40 4.81 -0.14
CA GLY A 445 1.13 4.57 -0.84
C GLY A 445 -0.01 4.03 0.03
N MET A 446 0.01 4.25 1.35
CA MET A 446 -1.05 3.78 2.24
C MET A 446 -2.43 4.28 1.80
N THR A 447 -3.40 3.38 1.73
CA THR A 447 -4.76 3.63 1.22
C THR A 447 -5.78 3.90 2.34
N PRO A 448 -6.97 4.44 2.00
CA PRO A 448 -8.09 4.52 2.94
C PRO A 448 -8.67 3.19 3.40
N GLN A 449 -8.11 2.04 3.01
CA GLN A 449 -8.49 0.72 3.50
C GLN A 449 -7.53 0.19 4.58
N GLN A 450 -6.57 1.01 4.99
CA GLN A 450 -5.57 0.65 6.00
C GLN A 450 -5.62 1.61 7.18
N VAL A 451 -5.06 1.16 8.31
CA VAL A 451 -4.90 1.94 9.53
C VAL A 451 -3.59 1.59 10.23
N VAL A 452 -2.90 2.60 10.75
CA VAL A 452 -1.73 2.43 11.63
C VAL A 452 -2.17 2.65 13.06
N LEU A 453 -1.78 1.73 13.93
CA LEU A 453 -1.96 1.83 15.36
C LEU A 453 -0.62 2.17 16.01
N LEU A 454 -0.55 3.31 16.68
CA LEU A 454 0.64 3.80 17.40
C LEU A 454 0.39 3.67 18.90
N LYS A 455 1.28 3.01 19.64
CA LYS A 455 1.23 2.99 21.10
C LYS A 455 2.04 4.15 21.66
N THR A 456 1.34 5.18 22.10
CA THR A 456 1.94 6.43 22.57
C THR A 456 2.15 6.47 24.09
N PHE A 457 1.54 5.55 24.84
CA PHE A 457 1.81 5.31 26.26
C PHE A 457 1.37 3.88 26.66
N ASP A 458 2.08 3.26 27.61
CA ASP A 458 1.63 2.05 28.32
C ASP A 458 2.12 2.12 29.77
N SER A 459 1.21 1.87 30.71
CA SER A 459 1.51 1.87 32.14
C SER A 459 2.37 0.66 32.54
N GLU A 460 2.28 -0.44 31.79
CA GLU A 460 2.99 -1.69 32.08
C GLU A 460 4.49 -1.58 31.80
N ARG A 461 5.32 -2.25 32.62
CA ARG A 461 6.79 -2.17 32.58
C ARG A 461 7.46 -3.54 32.45
N ASP A 462 6.78 -4.49 31.85
CA ASP A 462 7.20 -5.89 31.68
C ASP A 462 8.07 -6.13 30.44
N GLY A 463 8.71 -5.08 29.91
CA GLY A 463 9.56 -5.16 28.72
C GLY A 463 8.82 -4.93 27.39
N ARG A 464 7.49 -4.81 27.39
CA ARG A 464 6.75 -4.39 26.19
C ARG A 464 7.10 -2.95 25.80
N ALA A 465 6.88 -2.64 24.53
CA ALA A 465 6.89 -1.28 24.01
C ALA A 465 5.88 -0.41 24.78
N ARG A 466 6.31 0.77 25.21
CA ARG A 466 5.48 1.73 25.96
C ARG A 466 5.25 3.04 25.22
N PHE A 467 6.15 3.38 24.31
CA PHE A 467 6.15 4.64 23.56
C PHE A 467 6.58 4.35 22.12
N VAL A 468 6.25 5.23 21.19
CA VAL A 468 6.71 5.14 19.80
C VAL A 468 7.02 6.52 19.25
N GLY A 469 8.28 6.72 18.86
CA GLY A 469 8.69 7.89 18.11
C GLY A 469 8.05 7.89 16.73
N HIS A 470 7.44 8.99 16.32
CA HIS A 470 6.82 9.12 15.02
C HIS A 470 6.92 10.54 14.47
N THR A 471 6.81 10.67 13.14
CA THR A 471 6.86 11.96 12.46
C THR A 471 6.28 11.86 11.05
N ALA A 472 5.81 12.97 10.49
CA ALA A 472 5.63 13.10 9.06
C ALA A 472 6.96 13.50 8.40
N PHE A 473 7.19 13.10 7.16
CA PHE A 473 8.41 13.47 6.45
C PHE A 473 8.16 13.72 4.98
N LYS A 474 9.02 14.52 4.33
CA LYS A 474 8.97 14.73 2.89
C LYS A 474 9.57 13.51 2.20
N ASP A 475 8.73 12.69 1.59
CA ASP A 475 9.20 11.53 0.83
C ASP A 475 9.86 12.01 -0.47
N PRO A 476 11.15 11.72 -0.72
CA PRO A 476 11.84 12.16 -1.94
C PRO A 476 11.28 11.51 -3.21
N THR A 477 10.44 10.48 -3.08
CA THR A 477 9.77 9.80 -4.20
C THR A 477 8.39 10.38 -4.50
N SER A 478 7.90 11.30 -3.68
CA SER A 478 6.66 12.05 -3.97
C SER A 478 6.80 12.83 -5.27
N ARG A 479 5.79 12.76 -6.11
CA ARG A 479 5.68 13.61 -7.30
C ARG A 479 5.59 15.08 -6.90
N GLU A 480 6.09 15.97 -7.75
CA GLU A 480 6.00 17.41 -7.53
C GLU A 480 4.53 17.90 -7.43
N ASP A 481 3.62 17.25 -8.15
CA ASP A 481 2.18 17.52 -8.15
C ASP A 481 1.38 16.57 -7.24
N ALA A 482 2.04 15.84 -6.33
CA ALA A 482 1.38 14.88 -5.45
C ALA A 482 0.25 15.55 -4.65
N PRO A 483 -0.95 14.94 -4.59
CA PRO A 483 -2.05 15.50 -3.82
C PRO A 483 -1.70 15.52 -2.33
N MET A 484 -2.11 16.60 -1.66
CA MET A 484 -1.92 16.75 -0.22
C MET A 484 -2.52 15.56 0.52
N ARG A 485 -1.79 15.09 1.53
CA ARG A 485 -2.26 14.07 2.47
C ARG A 485 -3.54 14.47 3.19
N GLU A 486 -4.56 13.63 3.05
CA GLU A 486 -5.80 13.72 3.82
C GLU A 486 -5.91 12.53 4.79
N SER A 487 -5.87 12.81 6.08
CA SER A 487 -5.78 11.77 7.12
C SER A 487 -6.51 12.17 8.40
N VAL A 488 -7.00 11.17 9.14
CA VAL A 488 -7.50 11.31 10.50
C VAL A 488 -6.55 10.63 11.48
N GLU A 489 -6.41 11.23 12.66
CA GLU A 489 -5.73 10.67 13.81
C GLU A 489 -6.69 10.69 15.00
N ILE A 490 -7.04 9.51 15.51
CA ILE A 490 -7.96 9.34 16.64
C ILE A 490 -7.15 9.00 17.89
N ARG A 491 -7.32 9.77 18.96
CA ARG A 491 -6.59 9.55 20.22
C ARG A 491 -7.47 8.81 21.21
N THR A 492 -6.94 7.71 21.73
CA THR A 492 -7.70 6.78 22.56
C THR A 492 -6.95 6.33 23.80
N ILE A 493 -7.71 5.95 24.83
CA ILE A 493 -7.22 5.30 26.04
C ILE A 493 -7.89 3.93 26.14
N ALA A 494 -7.09 2.88 26.26
CA ALA A 494 -7.51 1.50 26.43
C ALA A 494 -7.24 1.03 27.87
N PHE A 495 -8.23 0.39 28.48
CA PHE A 495 -8.17 -0.17 29.83
C PHE A 495 -8.39 -1.70 29.77
N PHE A 496 -7.55 -2.46 30.47
CA PHE A 496 -7.47 -3.92 30.37
C PHE A 496 -8.00 -4.67 31.61
#